data_AF-A0A368DJL6-F1
#
_entry.id   AF-A0A368DJL6-F1
#
_cell.length_a   1.000
_cell.length_b   1.000
_cell.length_c   1.000
_cell.angle_alpha   90.00
_cell.angle_beta   90.00
_cell.angle_gamma   90.00
#
_symmetry.space_group_name_H-M   'P 1'
#
loop_
_entity.id
_entity.type
_entity.pdbx_description
1 polymer ?
#
loop_
_entity_poly.entity_id
_entity_poly.type
_entity_poly.pdbx_seq_one_letter_code
_entity_poly.pdbx_strand_id
1 'polypeptide(L)'
;MNLKTIYLKHSFFWIYNLVFLLLIFGDVYVFGIKHLIQLVFYFASFVIVYFLINKFTLKWMLPELKFNQKLMVKFLILAGLGIVASHLLSLGGSPAVESLDLMKISEVNMKRKSIGTNSHFILKYLSSMNIKAILPFLLLILLIKKNKMYWVVFFIGGFYCFSLMQKSHILSFLIPVLLYTLFKKNWLYALKYGITIAVVIIGLVFVSSPSLRGGMNDLRKTELKSQKSNDSKIVSIAKSLTKRIFIMPGEMVGNWFEIIPQKKPFLKGKGYNAFCKITNQKYHDYNLELYPVIFPDYANQGIKGSVNSAHFMRGYSNFGNLGLFLSAIMLALMLSVLNIVFQSSNQTMKLCINLFPIFLLSSGSLSTILFSGGWGLLILLFWIFKNDLTTNHE
;
A
#
# COMPACT_ATOMS: atom_id res chain seq x y z
N MET A 1 -12.52 -8.06 -32.42
CA MET A 1 -12.68 -7.23 -31.20
C MET A 1 -11.56 -6.17 -31.22
N ASN A 2 -11.89 -4.88 -31.18
CA ASN A 2 -10.89 -3.80 -31.25
C ASN A 2 -9.92 -3.87 -30.04
N LEU A 3 -8.61 -3.70 -30.27
CA LEU A 3 -7.57 -3.66 -29.23
C LEU A 3 -7.92 -2.69 -28.09
N LYS A 4 -8.52 -1.54 -28.43
CA LYS A 4 -8.99 -0.55 -27.45
C LYS A 4 -10.04 -1.13 -26.49
N THR A 5 -10.95 -1.95 -27.00
CA THR A 5 -12.01 -2.59 -26.20
C THR A 5 -11.44 -3.66 -25.27
N ILE A 6 -10.44 -4.43 -25.72
CA ILE A 6 -9.75 -5.43 -24.88
C ILE A 6 -8.99 -4.72 -23.75
N TYR A 7 -8.28 -3.64 -24.07
CA TYR A 7 -7.52 -2.87 -23.09
C TYR A 7 -8.42 -2.28 -22.00
N LEU A 8 -9.52 -1.63 -22.40
CA LEU A 8 -10.47 -1.03 -21.45
C LEU A 8 -11.15 -2.09 -20.56
N LYS A 9 -11.48 -3.25 -21.14
CA LYS A 9 -12.12 -4.35 -20.41
C LYS A 9 -11.21 -5.00 -19.38
N HIS A 10 -9.91 -5.11 -19.66
CA HIS A 10 -8.93 -5.79 -18.82
C HIS A 10 -7.89 -4.84 -18.24
N SER A 11 -8.29 -3.61 -17.91
CA SER A 11 -7.35 -2.58 -17.46
C SER A 11 -6.57 -2.98 -16.19
N PHE A 12 -7.18 -3.69 -15.23
CA PHE A 12 -6.46 -4.16 -14.04
C PHE A 12 -5.35 -5.16 -14.37
N PHE A 13 -5.56 -6.03 -15.36
CA PHE A 13 -4.54 -6.95 -15.85
C PHE A 13 -3.36 -6.16 -16.42
N TRP A 14 -3.61 -5.17 -17.28
CA TRP A 14 -2.55 -4.33 -17.86
C TRP A 14 -1.76 -3.54 -16.82
N ILE A 15 -2.42 -2.98 -15.81
CA ILE A 15 -1.73 -2.31 -14.69
C ILE A 15 -0.84 -3.29 -13.95
N TYR A 16 -1.34 -4.49 -13.63
CA TYR A 16 -0.54 -5.49 -12.94
C TYR A 16 0.65 -5.97 -13.78
N ASN A 17 0.50 -6.08 -15.11
CA ASN A 17 1.64 -6.39 -16.00
C ASN A 17 2.76 -5.36 -15.86
N LEU A 18 2.43 -4.06 -15.77
CA LEU A 18 3.42 -3.02 -15.54
C LEU A 18 4.11 -3.20 -14.17
N VAL A 19 3.35 -3.51 -13.12
CA VAL A 19 3.91 -3.82 -11.80
C VAL A 19 4.85 -5.02 -11.87
N PHE A 20 4.48 -6.07 -12.61
CA PHE A 20 5.29 -7.27 -12.76
C PHE A 20 6.57 -7.04 -13.58
N LEU A 21 6.49 -6.22 -14.64
CA LEU A 21 7.68 -5.81 -15.40
C LEU A 21 8.69 -5.05 -14.54
N LEU A 22 8.22 -4.19 -13.63
CA LEU A 22 9.10 -3.52 -12.65
C LEU A 22 9.79 -4.52 -11.73
N LEU A 23 9.10 -5.58 -11.30
CA LEU A 23 9.69 -6.64 -10.48
C LEU A 23 10.75 -7.42 -11.24
N ILE A 24 10.48 -7.82 -12.49
CA ILE A 24 11.47 -8.48 -13.35
C ILE A 24 12.69 -7.59 -13.55
N PHE A 25 12.46 -6.32 -13.90
CA PHE A 25 13.55 -5.37 -14.13
C PHE A 25 14.46 -5.25 -12.91
N GLY A 26 13.89 -5.05 -11.72
CA GLY A 26 14.67 -4.92 -10.49
C GLY A 26 15.40 -6.21 -10.08
N ASP A 27 14.78 -7.38 -10.28
CA ASP A 27 15.40 -8.67 -9.98
C ASP A 27 16.55 -8.96 -10.96
N VAL A 28 16.33 -8.78 -12.26
CA VAL A 28 17.34 -8.99 -13.30
C VAL A 28 18.51 -8.03 -13.16
N TYR A 29 18.25 -6.79 -12.78
CA TYR A 29 19.29 -5.80 -12.54
C TYR A 29 20.27 -6.22 -11.43
N VAL A 30 19.79 -6.90 -10.38
CA VAL A 30 20.62 -7.28 -9.21
C VAL A 30 21.16 -8.71 -9.31
N PHE A 31 20.33 -9.66 -9.75
CA PHE A 31 20.62 -11.10 -9.72
C PHE A 31 20.81 -11.72 -11.12
N GLY A 32 20.72 -10.92 -12.19
CA GLY A 32 20.72 -11.43 -13.57
C GLY A 32 19.51 -12.34 -13.83
N ILE A 33 19.68 -13.37 -14.65
CA ILE A 33 18.57 -14.27 -15.05
C ILE A 33 18.26 -15.37 -14.02
N LYS A 34 18.89 -15.35 -12.84
CA LYS A 34 18.88 -16.48 -11.89
C LYS A 34 17.47 -16.87 -11.42
N HIS A 35 16.61 -15.90 -11.15
CA HIS A 35 15.24 -16.14 -10.67
C HIS A 35 14.16 -16.03 -11.76
N LEU A 36 14.58 -15.87 -13.02
CA LEU A 36 13.68 -15.64 -14.14
C LEU A 36 12.70 -16.81 -14.31
N ILE A 37 13.13 -18.06 -14.06
CA ILE A 37 12.28 -19.25 -14.19
C ILE A 37 11.10 -19.17 -13.21
N GLN A 38 11.35 -18.83 -11.95
CA GLN A 38 10.31 -18.72 -10.91
C GLN A 38 9.33 -17.58 -11.24
N LEU A 39 9.86 -16.44 -11.70
CA LEU A 39 9.05 -15.29 -12.13
C LEU A 39 8.18 -15.64 -13.34
N VAL A 40 8.75 -16.25 -14.37
CA VAL A 40 8.02 -16.70 -15.57
C VAL A 40 6.98 -17.75 -15.21
N PHE A 41 7.31 -18.71 -14.34
CA PHE A 41 6.38 -19.73 -13.89
C PHE A 41 5.15 -19.12 -13.19
N TYR A 42 5.39 -18.20 -12.26
CA TYR A 42 4.32 -17.44 -11.60
C TYR A 42 3.46 -16.68 -12.63
N PHE A 43 4.10 -15.95 -13.55
CA PHE A 43 3.41 -15.08 -14.49
C PHE A 43 2.60 -15.84 -15.53
N ALA A 44 3.18 -16.90 -16.11
CA ALA A 44 2.49 -17.77 -17.05
C ALA A 44 1.25 -18.41 -16.39
N SER A 45 1.40 -18.88 -15.14
CA SER A 45 0.28 -19.41 -14.35
C SER A 45 -0.83 -18.35 -14.18
N PHE A 46 -0.45 -17.13 -13.84
CA PHE A 46 -1.40 -16.02 -13.65
C PHE A 46 -2.14 -15.70 -14.95
N VAL A 47 -1.43 -15.57 -16.07
CA VAL A 47 -2.00 -15.27 -17.39
C VAL A 47 -3.01 -16.34 -17.80
N ILE A 48 -2.62 -17.63 -17.72
CA ILE A 48 -3.48 -18.76 -18.09
C ILE A 48 -4.75 -18.75 -17.24
N VAL A 49 -4.61 -18.69 -15.92
CA VAL A 49 -5.75 -18.74 -15.00
C VAL A 49 -6.67 -17.52 -15.17
N TYR A 50 -6.11 -16.33 -15.37
CA TYR A 50 -6.90 -15.11 -15.59
C TYR A 50 -7.75 -15.19 -16.87
N PHE A 51 -7.19 -15.68 -17.98
CA PHE A 51 -7.96 -15.84 -19.21
C PHE A 51 -9.00 -16.96 -19.11
N LEU A 52 -8.68 -18.07 -18.43
CA LEU A 52 -9.65 -19.12 -18.15
C LEU A 52 -10.83 -18.59 -17.33
N ILE A 53 -10.58 -17.92 -16.20
CA ILE A 53 -11.64 -17.36 -15.34
C ILE A 53 -12.50 -16.37 -16.12
N ASN A 54 -11.88 -15.41 -16.84
CA ASN A 54 -12.64 -14.40 -17.58
C ASN A 54 -13.47 -14.98 -18.73
N LYS A 55 -13.10 -16.14 -19.28
CA LYS A 55 -13.96 -16.85 -20.25
C LYS A 55 -15.28 -17.30 -19.61
N PHE A 56 -15.27 -17.67 -18.33
CA PHE A 56 -16.44 -18.17 -17.60
C PHE A 56 -17.22 -17.08 -16.84
N THR A 57 -16.57 -16.04 -16.32
CA THR A 57 -17.21 -15.03 -15.45
C THR A 57 -17.96 -13.92 -16.19
N LEU A 58 -17.89 -13.90 -17.52
CA LEU A 58 -18.36 -12.80 -18.39
C LEU A 58 -19.88 -12.51 -18.33
N LYS A 59 -20.66 -13.32 -17.58
CA LYS A 59 -22.12 -13.20 -17.45
C LYS A 59 -22.60 -12.80 -16.05
N TRP A 60 -21.71 -12.63 -15.06
CA TRP A 60 -22.14 -12.35 -13.70
C TRP A 60 -22.40 -10.85 -13.52
N MET A 61 -23.65 -10.49 -13.19
CA MET A 61 -24.03 -9.14 -12.78
C MET A 61 -24.25 -9.13 -11.27
N LEU A 62 -23.58 -8.21 -10.58
CA LEU A 62 -23.85 -8.00 -9.16
C LEU A 62 -25.18 -7.28 -8.97
N PRO A 63 -25.97 -7.63 -7.94
CA PRO A 63 -27.20 -6.92 -7.63
C PRO A 63 -26.91 -5.46 -7.29
N GLU A 64 -27.86 -4.59 -7.63
CA GLU A 64 -27.81 -3.20 -7.22
C GLU A 64 -28.20 -3.06 -5.76
N LEU A 65 -27.39 -2.31 -5.01
CA LEU A 65 -27.65 -2.00 -3.61
C LEU A 65 -28.40 -0.67 -3.51
N LYS A 66 -29.66 -0.72 -3.07
CA LYS A 66 -30.50 0.49 -2.88
C LYS A 66 -30.32 1.03 -1.47
N PHE A 67 -29.32 1.88 -1.26
CA PHE A 67 -29.13 2.61 -0.01
C PHE A 67 -29.46 4.10 -0.16
N ASN A 68 -29.90 4.74 0.93
CA ASN A 68 -30.01 6.20 0.98
C ASN A 68 -28.61 6.81 1.01
N GLN A 69 -28.11 7.20 -0.17
CA GLN A 69 -26.74 7.66 -0.36
C GLN A 69 -26.43 8.94 0.44
N LYS A 70 -27.40 9.83 0.63
CA LYS A 70 -27.21 11.04 1.46
C LYS A 70 -26.97 10.67 2.92
N LEU A 71 -27.74 9.71 3.45
CA LEU A 71 -27.58 9.21 4.81
C LEU A 71 -26.25 8.47 4.97
N MET A 72 -25.86 7.65 3.99
CA MET A 72 -24.59 6.93 4.01
C MET A 72 -23.38 7.86 4.00
N VAL A 73 -23.39 8.94 3.20
CA VAL A 73 -22.31 9.95 3.25
C VAL A 73 -22.23 10.58 4.65
N LYS A 74 -23.35 10.97 5.26
CA LYS A 74 -23.36 11.53 6.63
C LYS A 74 -22.80 10.55 7.64
N PHE A 75 -23.21 9.28 7.56
CA PHE A 75 -22.68 8.22 8.41
C PHE A 75 -21.17 8.04 8.24
N LEU A 76 -20.65 8.01 7.01
CA LEU A 76 -19.21 7.91 6.75
C LEU A 76 -18.43 9.12 7.27
N ILE A 77 -18.99 10.34 7.21
CA ILE A 77 -18.37 11.53 7.81
C ILE A 77 -18.25 11.34 9.33
N LEU A 78 -19.36 11.00 10.00
CA LEU A 78 -19.38 10.82 11.45
C LEU A 78 -18.46 9.69 11.90
N ALA A 79 -18.53 8.53 11.25
CA ALA A 79 -17.67 7.39 11.54
C ALA A 79 -16.20 7.71 11.26
N GLY A 80 -15.90 8.31 10.11
CA GLY A 80 -14.54 8.64 9.70
C GLY A 80 -13.87 9.63 10.65
N LEU A 81 -14.55 10.74 10.98
CA LEU A 81 -14.03 11.74 11.92
C LEU A 81 -14.03 11.22 13.37
N GLY A 82 -15.05 10.44 13.76
CA GLY A 82 -15.12 9.80 15.08
C GLY A 82 -13.96 8.84 15.34
N ILE A 83 -13.56 8.04 14.35
CA ILE A 83 -12.39 7.16 14.46
C ILE A 83 -11.10 7.98 14.58
N VAL A 84 -10.96 9.10 13.86
CA VAL A 84 -9.79 10.00 14.00
C VAL A 84 -9.69 10.52 15.43
N ALA A 85 -10.79 11.07 15.96
CA ALA A 85 -10.84 11.63 17.30
C ALA A 85 -10.55 10.54 18.36
N SER A 86 -11.25 9.40 18.28
CA SER A 86 -11.06 8.28 19.21
C SER A 86 -9.62 7.75 19.20
N HIS A 87 -9.00 7.63 18.02
CA HIS A 87 -7.63 7.14 17.93
C HIS A 87 -6.62 8.16 18.49
N LEU A 88 -6.73 9.45 18.17
CA LEU A 88 -5.82 10.45 18.72
C LEU A 88 -5.97 10.61 20.24
N LEU A 89 -7.21 10.58 20.75
CA LEU A 89 -7.47 10.59 22.20
C LEU A 89 -6.85 9.37 22.89
N SER A 90 -6.95 8.18 22.28
CA SER A 90 -6.34 6.96 22.82
C SER A 90 -4.81 7.00 22.85
N LEU A 91 -4.19 7.81 21.99
CA LEU A 91 -2.74 8.00 21.93
C LEU A 91 -2.25 9.09 22.89
N GLY A 92 -3.16 9.84 23.53
CA GLY A 92 -2.85 10.98 24.39
C GLY A 92 -2.61 12.29 23.65
N GLY A 93 -2.85 12.35 22.33
CA GLY A 93 -2.55 13.53 21.52
C GLY A 93 -2.04 13.20 20.12
N SER A 94 -1.20 14.09 19.58
CA SER A 94 -0.57 13.92 18.28
C SER A 94 0.88 13.41 18.45
N PRO A 95 1.17 12.15 18.08
CA PRO A 95 2.52 11.61 18.18
C PRO A 95 3.56 12.42 17.41
N ALA A 96 3.18 13.01 16.27
CA ALA A 96 4.07 13.86 15.48
C ALA A 96 4.43 15.17 16.21
N VAL A 97 3.46 15.80 16.89
CA VAL A 97 3.71 17.01 17.69
C VAL A 97 4.59 16.68 18.88
N GLU A 98 4.27 15.63 19.63
CA GLU A 98 5.07 15.18 20.77
C GLU A 98 6.51 14.77 20.37
N SER A 99 6.70 14.28 19.14
CA SER A 99 8.03 13.95 18.64
C SER A 99 8.90 15.16 18.31
N LEU A 100 8.34 16.37 18.24
CA LEU A 100 9.11 17.60 18.11
C LEU A 100 9.93 17.92 19.37
N ASP A 101 9.53 17.41 20.54
CA ASP A 101 10.29 17.63 21.77
C ASP A 101 11.41 16.59 21.96
N LEU A 102 11.39 15.51 21.16
CA LEU A 102 12.40 14.45 21.22
C LEU A 102 13.66 14.83 20.44
N MET A 103 14.80 14.78 21.12
CA MET A 103 16.11 15.20 20.60
C MET A 103 17.00 14.03 20.13
N LYS A 104 16.59 12.78 20.36
CA LYS A 104 17.30 11.57 19.88
C LYS A 104 16.50 10.79 18.84
N ILE A 105 17.19 10.20 17.87
CA ILE A 105 16.53 9.41 16.80
C ILE A 105 15.94 8.12 17.37
N SER A 106 16.62 7.48 18.32
CA SER A 106 16.09 6.28 18.99
C SER A 106 14.73 6.55 19.65
N GLU A 107 14.58 7.67 20.37
CA GLU A 107 13.35 8.07 21.05
C GLU A 107 12.20 8.30 20.06
N VAL A 108 12.46 9.02 18.97
CA VAL A 108 11.49 9.22 17.89
C VAL A 108 11.06 7.89 17.26
N ASN A 109 12.00 6.96 17.04
CA ASN A 109 11.68 5.63 16.53
C ASN A 109 10.84 4.80 17.52
N MET A 110 11.12 4.90 18.82
CA MET A 110 10.29 4.29 19.86
C MET A 110 8.88 4.88 19.88
N LYS A 111 8.74 6.21 19.75
CA LYS A 111 7.44 6.88 19.69
C LYS A 111 6.63 6.46 18.46
N ARG A 112 7.25 6.39 17.28
CA ARG A 112 6.60 5.87 16.07
C ARG A 112 6.10 4.44 16.24
N LYS A 113 6.84 3.61 16.96
CA LYS A 113 6.44 2.24 17.27
C LYS A 113 5.26 2.20 18.25
N SER A 114 5.26 3.09 19.25
CA SER A 114 4.22 3.14 20.28
C SER A 114 2.83 3.43 19.71
N ILE A 115 2.74 4.18 18.61
CA ILE A 115 1.49 4.42 17.86
C ILE A 115 0.77 3.09 17.53
N GLY A 116 1.54 2.08 17.13
CA GLY A 116 1.01 0.78 16.74
C GLY A 116 0.95 -0.26 17.87
N THR A 117 1.61 -0.04 19.02
CA THR A 117 1.65 -1.02 20.11
C THR A 117 0.77 -0.65 21.30
N ASN A 118 0.54 0.64 21.54
CA ASN A 118 -0.19 1.10 22.73
C ASN A 118 -1.70 1.19 22.48
N SER A 119 -2.14 1.16 21.21
CA SER A 119 -3.55 1.17 20.86
C SER A 119 -4.15 -0.24 20.92
N HIS A 120 -5.38 -0.33 21.45
CA HIS A 120 -6.16 -1.57 21.42
C HIS A 120 -6.27 -2.10 19.97
N PHE A 121 -6.18 -3.42 19.78
CA PHE A 121 -6.13 -4.04 18.45
C PHE A 121 -7.26 -3.60 17.51
N ILE A 122 -8.48 -3.47 18.06
CA ILE A 122 -9.66 -3.02 17.29
C ILE A 122 -9.46 -1.59 16.77
N LEU A 123 -9.02 -0.67 17.63
CA LEU A 123 -8.85 0.73 17.28
C LEU A 123 -7.70 0.92 16.28
N LYS A 124 -6.63 0.14 16.42
CA LYS A 124 -5.55 0.06 15.42
C LYS A 124 -6.07 -0.38 14.05
N TYR A 125 -6.90 -1.41 14.01
CA TYR A 125 -7.47 -1.91 12.76
C TYR A 125 -8.43 -0.90 12.13
N LEU A 126 -9.33 -0.31 12.92
CA LEU A 126 -10.25 0.73 12.49
C LEU A 126 -9.50 1.97 11.97
N SER A 127 -8.46 2.41 12.67
CA SER A 127 -7.59 3.50 12.23
C SER A 127 -6.94 3.24 10.88
N SER A 128 -6.39 2.03 10.68
CA SER A 128 -5.79 1.63 9.39
C SER A 128 -6.84 1.61 8.27
N MET A 129 -8.03 1.07 8.53
CA MET A 129 -9.15 1.09 7.59
C MET A 129 -9.62 2.50 7.28
N ASN A 130 -9.64 3.37 8.29
CA ASN A 130 -10.11 4.74 8.14
C ASN A 130 -9.20 5.53 7.20
N ILE A 131 -7.88 5.47 7.40
CA ILE A 131 -6.90 6.21 6.58
C ILE A 131 -6.79 5.65 5.17
N LYS A 132 -6.90 4.34 5.00
CA LYS A 132 -6.63 3.69 3.71
C LYS A 132 -7.89 3.46 2.89
N ALA A 133 -9.08 3.53 3.48
CA ALA A 133 -10.33 3.31 2.78
C ALA A 133 -11.38 4.40 3.03
N ILE A 134 -11.84 4.58 4.27
CA ILE A 134 -13.02 5.41 4.57
C ILE A 134 -12.75 6.88 4.22
N LEU A 135 -11.69 7.49 4.77
CA LEU A 135 -11.33 8.88 4.51
C LEU A 135 -10.98 9.14 3.03
N PRO A 136 -10.12 8.35 2.34
CA PRO A 136 -9.85 8.58 0.93
C PRO A 136 -11.10 8.47 0.05
N PHE A 137 -11.96 7.48 0.30
CA PHE A 137 -13.22 7.33 -0.43
C PHE A 137 -14.18 8.48 -0.14
N LEU A 138 -14.31 8.87 1.12
CA LEU A 138 -15.15 9.98 1.55
C LEU A 138 -14.67 11.30 0.94
N LEU A 139 -13.36 11.54 0.91
CA LEU A 139 -12.80 12.73 0.28
C LEU A 139 -13.11 12.76 -1.22
N LEU A 140 -13.01 11.62 -1.90
CA LEU A 140 -13.36 11.47 -3.31
C LEU A 140 -14.84 11.77 -3.57
N ILE A 141 -15.75 11.16 -2.81
CA ILE A 141 -17.19 11.38 -3.03
C ILE A 141 -17.62 12.82 -2.68
N LEU A 142 -17.04 13.43 -1.64
CA LEU A 142 -17.34 14.82 -1.27
C LEU A 142 -16.82 15.81 -2.32
N LEU A 143 -15.65 15.54 -2.91
CA LEU A 143 -15.10 16.32 -4.02
C LEU A 143 -16.05 16.27 -5.23
N ILE A 144 -16.45 15.05 -5.60
CA ILE A 144 -17.34 14.79 -6.73
C ILE A 144 -18.70 15.49 -6.54
N LYS A 145 -19.29 15.37 -5.34
CA LYS A 145 -20.56 15.99 -4.98
C LYS A 145 -20.47 17.49 -4.66
N LYS A 146 -19.28 18.11 -4.75
CA LYS A 146 -19.02 19.51 -4.38
C LYS A 146 -19.54 19.89 -2.98
N ASN A 147 -19.46 18.98 -2.03
CA ASN A 147 -19.99 19.19 -0.68
C ASN A 147 -18.99 19.96 0.19
N LYS A 148 -19.44 21.00 0.92
CA LYS A 148 -18.59 21.84 1.78
C LYS A 148 -17.83 21.05 2.87
N MET A 149 -18.36 19.93 3.34
CA MET A 149 -17.69 19.04 4.30
C MET A 149 -16.38 18.45 3.77
N TYR A 150 -16.15 18.52 2.45
CA TYR A 150 -14.88 18.18 1.83
C TYR A 150 -13.69 18.85 2.55
N TRP A 151 -13.79 20.13 2.90
CA TRP A 151 -12.68 20.86 3.52
C TRP A 151 -12.36 20.35 4.92
N VAL A 152 -13.40 20.03 5.71
CA VAL A 152 -13.24 19.47 7.05
C VAL A 152 -12.51 18.12 6.97
N VAL A 153 -12.96 17.23 6.10
CA VAL A 153 -12.34 15.90 5.90
C VAL A 153 -10.91 16.04 5.36
N PHE A 154 -10.68 16.99 4.44
CA PHE A 154 -9.37 17.25 3.85
C PHE A 154 -8.34 17.67 4.92
N PHE A 155 -8.66 18.67 5.73
CA PHE A 155 -7.72 19.19 6.74
C PHE A 155 -7.55 18.22 7.90
N ILE A 156 -8.63 17.64 8.43
CA ILE A 156 -8.55 16.67 9.53
C ILE A 156 -7.82 15.41 9.07
N GLY A 157 -8.14 14.89 7.88
CA GLY A 157 -7.46 13.71 7.32
C GLY A 157 -5.98 13.97 7.03
N GLY A 158 -5.63 15.16 6.54
CA GLY A 158 -4.24 15.58 6.32
C GLY A 158 -3.45 15.67 7.63
N PHE A 159 -4.00 16.36 8.63
CA PHE A 159 -3.41 16.44 9.97
C PHE A 159 -3.27 15.07 10.61
N TYR A 160 -4.29 14.21 10.48
CA TYR A 160 -4.26 12.86 11.01
C TYR A 160 -3.16 12.00 10.37
N CYS A 161 -3.00 12.06 9.04
CA CYS A 161 -1.91 11.38 8.35
C CYS A 161 -0.52 11.87 8.79
N PHE A 162 -0.37 13.17 9.02
CA PHE A 162 0.84 13.76 9.61
C PHE A 162 1.07 13.25 11.04
N SER A 163 0.04 13.27 11.87
CA SER A 163 0.07 12.86 13.27
C SER A 163 0.58 11.43 13.48
N LEU A 164 0.22 10.49 12.58
CA LEU A 164 0.63 9.09 12.67
C LEU A 164 2.06 8.78 12.21
N MET A 165 2.83 9.79 11.77
CA MET A 165 4.26 9.66 11.47
C MET A 165 4.64 8.59 10.42
N GLN A 166 3.71 8.26 9.52
CA GLN A 166 3.92 7.28 8.47
C GLN A 166 3.65 7.88 7.07
N LYS A 167 4.73 8.02 6.28
CA LYS A 167 4.73 8.69 4.97
C LYS A 167 3.75 8.08 3.96
N SER A 168 3.47 6.78 4.04
CA SER A 168 2.54 6.12 3.12
C SER A 168 1.06 6.45 3.39
N HIS A 169 0.72 6.99 4.57
CA HIS A 169 -0.66 7.31 4.93
C HIS A 169 -1.20 8.49 4.13
N ILE A 170 -0.43 9.57 3.98
CA ILE A 170 -0.86 10.72 3.17
C ILE A 170 -1.04 10.35 1.71
N LEU A 171 -0.21 9.43 1.20
CA LEU A 171 -0.36 8.88 -0.15
C LEU A 171 -1.66 8.09 -0.27
N SER A 172 -1.95 7.20 0.69
CA SER A 172 -3.20 6.41 0.67
C SER A 172 -4.45 7.29 0.73
N PHE A 173 -4.39 8.38 1.50
CA PHE A 173 -5.49 9.33 1.67
C PHE A 173 -5.74 10.20 0.43
N LEU A 174 -4.67 10.73 -0.20
CA LEU A 174 -4.79 11.73 -1.28
C LEU A 174 -4.66 11.17 -2.70
N ILE A 175 -4.07 9.98 -2.90
CA ILE A 175 -3.90 9.44 -4.27
C ILE A 175 -5.23 9.27 -5.02
N PRO A 176 -6.33 8.76 -4.43
CA PRO A 176 -7.59 8.61 -5.17
C PRO A 176 -8.12 9.93 -5.74
N VAL A 177 -8.08 11.02 -4.96
CA VAL A 177 -8.51 12.35 -5.43
C VAL A 177 -7.50 13.01 -6.37
N LEU A 178 -6.20 12.78 -6.16
CA LEU A 178 -5.16 13.23 -7.08
C LEU A 178 -5.34 12.59 -8.46
N LEU A 179 -5.48 11.26 -8.52
CA LEU A 179 -5.72 10.54 -9.77
C LEU A 179 -7.01 11.01 -10.45
N TYR A 180 -8.09 11.19 -9.69
CA TYR A 180 -9.35 11.69 -10.23
C TYR A 180 -9.19 13.04 -10.91
N THR A 181 -8.52 13.97 -10.24
CA THR A 181 -8.31 15.32 -10.79
C THR A 181 -7.32 15.36 -11.94
N LEU A 182 -6.31 14.48 -11.95
CA LEU A 182 -5.42 14.30 -13.10
C LEU A 182 -6.17 13.76 -14.32
N PHE A 183 -7.00 12.72 -14.17
CA PHE A 183 -7.77 12.16 -15.27
C PHE A 183 -8.84 13.13 -15.79
N LYS A 184 -9.44 13.94 -14.92
CA LYS A 184 -10.34 15.04 -15.30
C LYS A 184 -9.60 16.32 -15.74
N LYS A 185 -8.26 16.27 -15.87
CA LYS A 185 -7.38 17.38 -16.30
C LYS A 185 -7.54 18.67 -15.48
N ASN A 186 -7.98 18.55 -14.23
CA ASN A 186 -8.10 19.67 -13.32
C ASN A 186 -6.75 19.91 -12.59
N TRP A 187 -5.81 20.50 -13.33
CA TRP A 187 -4.41 20.66 -12.91
C TRP A 187 -4.24 21.44 -11.62
N LEU A 188 -5.09 22.44 -11.35
CA LEU A 188 -5.03 23.22 -10.11
C LEU A 188 -5.32 22.36 -8.88
N TYR A 189 -6.34 21.49 -8.95
CA TYR A 189 -6.63 20.56 -7.87
C TYR A 189 -5.57 19.46 -7.77
N ALA A 190 -5.05 18.98 -8.90
CA ALA A 190 -3.94 18.02 -8.87
C ALA A 190 -2.70 18.60 -8.19
N LEU A 191 -2.35 19.85 -8.50
CA LEU A 191 -1.26 20.59 -7.87
C LEU A 191 -1.51 20.77 -6.37
N LYS A 192 -2.74 21.15 -5.96
CA LYS A 192 -3.13 21.24 -4.55
C LYS A 192 -2.81 19.95 -3.79
N TYR A 193 -3.24 18.80 -4.30
CA TYR A 193 -2.99 17.52 -3.65
C TYR A 193 -1.51 17.14 -3.66
N GLY A 194 -0.81 17.37 -4.78
CA GLY A 194 0.63 17.15 -4.89
C GLY A 194 1.44 17.96 -3.87
N ILE A 195 1.16 19.26 -3.75
CA ILE A 195 1.78 20.15 -2.76
C ILE A 195 1.47 19.65 -1.34
N THR A 196 0.22 19.28 -1.06
CA THR A 196 -0.16 18.79 0.28
C THR A 196 0.61 17.52 0.65
N ILE A 197 0.74 16.57 -0.28
CA ILE A 197 1.57 15.36 -0.10
C ILE A 197 3.02 15.76 0.21
N ALA A 198 3.60 16.66 -0.59
CA ALA A 198 4.98 17.09 -0.42
C ALA A 198 5.21 17.76 0.94
N VAL A 199 4.35 18.71 1.33
CA VAL A 199 4.42 19.43 2.60
C VAL A 199 4.33 18.45 3.78
N VAL A 200 3.37 17.53 3.76
CA VAL A 200 3.23 16.52 4.84
C VAL A 200 4.45 15.62 4.90
N ILE A 201 4.99 15.15 3.76
CA ILE A 201 6.19 14.30 3.75
C ILE A 201 7.42 15.05 4.27
N ILE A 202 7.62 16.31 3.86
CA ILE A 202 8.72 17.16 4.33
C ILE A 202 8.59 17.40 5.83
N GLY A 203 7.39 17.76 6.30
CA GLY A 203 7.10 17.90 7.73
C GLY A 203 7.40 16.62 8.50
N LEU A 204 7.00 15.46 7.98
CA LEU A 204 7.33 14.17 8.58
C LEU A 204 8.84 13.89 8.61
N VAL A 205 9.59 14.26 7.59
CA VAL A 205 11.06 14.14 7.59
C VAL A 205 11.65 15.02 8.69
N PHE A 206 11.19 16.25 8.83
CA PHE A 206 11.61 17.18 9.87
C PHE A 206 11.31 16.65 11.29
N VAL A 207 10.09 16.19 11.54
CA VAL A 207 9.71 15.58 12.82
C VAL A 207 10.56 14.33 13.10
N SER A 208 10.68 13.45 12.10
CA SER A 208 11.35 12.15 12.27
C SER A 208 12.88 12.22 12.38
N SER A 209 13.47 13.37 12.09
CA SER A 209 14.92 13.58 12.06
C SER A 209 15.35 14.69 13.03
N PRO A 210 15.52 14.39 14.33
CA PRO A 210 16.07 15.33 15.32
C PRO A 210 17.34 16.07 14.87
N SER A 211 18.19 15.44 14.05
CA SER A 211 19.39 16.09 13.50
C SER A 211 19.10 17.36 12.68
N LEU A 212 17.91 17.49 12.09
CA LEU A 212 17.50 18.71 11.37
C LEU A 212 17.04 19.82 12.33
N ARG A 213 16.89 19.52 13.61
CA ARG A 213 16.35 20.38 14.67
C ARG A 213 17.39 20.67 15.77
N GLY A 214 18.66 20.31 15.53
CA GLY A 214 19.74 20.44 16.52
C GLY A 214 19.90 19.26 17.49
N GLY A 215 19.14 18.17 17.29
CA GLY A 215 19.23 16.94 18.08
C GLY A 215 20.36 15.99 17.65
N MET A 216 20.58 14.94 18.44
CA MET A 216 21.67 13.99 18.25
C MET A 216 21.24 12.80 17.40
N ASN A 217 22.10 12.39 16.46
CA ASN A 217 21.96 11.12 15.77
C ASN A 217 22.69 10.03 16.56
N ASP A 218 22.00 9.48 17.55
CA ASP A 218 22.52 8.48 18.47
C ASP A 218 22.63 7.07 17.85
N LEU A 219 22.01 6.83 16.69
CA LEU A 219 22.07 5.57 15.95
C LEU A 219 23.20 5.53 14.91
N ARG A 220 23.69 6.68 14.41
CA ARG A 220 24.87 6.76 13.54
C ARG A 220 26.14 7.03 14.35
N LYS A 221 26.66 6.03 15.07
CA LYS A 221 28.07 6.08 15.52
C LYS A 221 29.07 5.63 14.45
N THR A 222 28.63 5.13 13.29
CA THR A 222 29.53 4.43 12.35
C THR A 222 29.30 4.73 10.86
N GLU A 223 28.90 5.95 10.49
CA GLU A 223 28.85 6.37 9.08
C GLU A 223 29.58 7.70 8.84
N LEU A 224 30.88 7.72 9.15
CA LEU A 224 31.85 8.61 8.48
C LEU A 224 32.68 7.82 7.46
N LYS A 225 32.02 6.94 6.71
CA LYS A 225 32.48 6.48 5.40
C LYS A 225 31.43 6.80 4.34
N SER A 226 30.95 8.05 4.31
CA SER A 226 30.34 8.52 3.07
C SER A 226 31.47 8.70 2.07
N GLN A 227 31.57 7.77 1.11
CA GLN A 227 32.15 8.06 -0.19
C GLN A 227 31.71 9.47 -0.59
N LYS A 228 32.67 10.37 -0.76
CA LYS A 228 32.47 11.63 -1.47
C LYS A 228 32.04 11.26 -2.90
N SER A 229 30.75 11.04 -3.12
CA SER A 229 30.23 11.05 -4.47
C SER A 229 30.30 12.51 -4.93
N ASN A 230 31.06 12.80 -5.98
CA ASN A 230 31.06 14.11 -6.66
C ASN A 230 29.71 14.46 -7.32
N ASP A 231 28.69 13.62 -7.16
CA ASP A 231 27.35 13.87 -7.64
C ASP A 231 26.73 15.07 -6.90
N SER A 232 26.05 15.94 -7.65
CA SER A 232 25.22 16.97 -7.05
C SER A 232 24.13 16.35 -6.15
N LYS A 233 23.70 17.06 -5.10
CA LYS A 233 22.65 16.59 -4.18
C LYS A 233 21.39 16.14 -4.92
N ILE A 234 21.01 16.82 -6.00
CA ILE A 234 19.85 16.48 -6.84
C ILE A 234 20.04 15.12 -7.53
N VAL A 235 21.20 14.88 -8.12
CA VAL A 235 21.53 13.59 -8.76
C VAL A 235 21.50 12.46 -7.74
N SER A 236 22.02 12.68 -6.52
CA SER A 236 21.97 11.68 -5.45
C SER A 236 20.54 11.33 -5.01
N ILE A 237 19.65 12.33 -4.90
CA ILE A 237 18.23 12.15 -4.56
C ILE A 237 17.53 11.38 -5.67
N ALA A 238 17.74 11.78 -6.92
CA ALA A 238 17.17 11.10 -8.09
C ALA A 238 17.61 9.64 -8.14
N LYS A 239 18.91 9.34 -8.01
CA LYS A 239 19.43 7.97 -7.95
C LYS A 239 18.78 7.16 -6.83
N SER A 240 18.63 7.73 -5.63
CA SER A 240 18.00 7.06 -4.49
C SER A 240 16.52 6.73 -4.75
N LEU A 241 15.76 7.66 -5.32
CA LEU A 241 14.35 7.47 -5.68
C LEU A 241 14.20 6.43 -6.79
N THR A 242 15.02 6.52 -7.84
CA THR A 242 15.03 5.55 -8.94
C THR A 242 15.33 4.15 -8.42
N LYS A 243 16.33 3.99 -7.55
CA LYS A 243 16.62 2.69 -6.92
C LYS A 243 15.41 2.17 -6.14
N ARG A 244 14.73 3.01 -5.35
CA ARG A 244 13.57 2.58 -4.54
C ARG A 244 12.35 2.18 -5.38
N ILE A 245 12.13 2.83 -6.52
CA ILE A 245 10.94 2.60 -7.35
C ILE A 245 11.18 1.44 -8.32
N PHE A 246 12.32 1.41 -9.00
CA PHE A 246 12.58 0.51 -10.11
C PHE A 246 13.38 -0.74 -9.73
N ILE A 247 14.29 -0.64 -8.74
CA ILE A 247 15.23 -1.73 -8.43
C ILE A 247 14.79 -2.49 -7.18
N MET A 248 14.54 -1.78 -6.09
CA MET A 248 14.31 -2.35 -4.76
C MET A 248 13.14 -3.36 -4.70
N PRO A 249 11.99 -3.15 -5.37
CA PRO A 249 10.91 -4.14 -5.34
C PRO A 249 11.33 -5.51 -5.91
N GLY A 250 12.04 -5.50 -7.04
CA GLY A 250 12.58 -6.72 -7.66
C GLY A 250 13.74 -7.31 -6.85
N GLU A 251 14.63 -6.47 -6.33
CA GLU A 251 15.73 -6.86 -5.42
C GLU A 251 15.19 -7.61 -4.18
N MET A 252 14.09 -7.15 -3.59
CA MET A 252 13.48 -7.83 -2.44
C MET A 252 12.84 -9.17 -2.82
N VAL A 253 12.33 -9.34 -4.05
CA VAL A 253 11.84 -10.62 -4.55
C VAL A 253 13.00 -11.60 -4.72
N GLY A 254 14.08 -11.18 -5.38
CA GLY A 254 15.27 -12.00 -5.56
C GLY A 254 15.92 -12.42 -4.25
N ASN A 255 16.06 -11.49 -3.29
CA ASN A 255 16.56 -11.82 -1.95
C ASN A 255 15.74 -12.91 -1.25
N TRP A 256 14.41 -12.91 -1.42
CA TRP A 256 13.57 -13.97 -0.85
C TRP A 256 13.80 -15.32 -1.55
N PHE A 257 14.02 -15.35 -2.87
CA PHE A 257 14.37 -16.57 -3.60
C PHE A 257 15.74 -17.12 -3.20
N GLU A 258 16.73 -16.27 -2.95
CA GLU A 258 18.06 -16.68 -2.47
C GLU A 258 18.02 -17.27 -1.07
N ILE A 259 17.26 -16.64 -0.17
CA ILE A 259 17.24 -16.99 1.25
C ILE A 259 16.37 -18.22 1.51
N ILE A 260 15.31 -18.44 0.73
CA ILE A 260 14.35 -19.53 0.92
C ILE A 260 14.46 -20.51 -0.24
N PRO A 261 14.78 -21.80 -0.03
CA PRO A 261 14.89 -22.48 1.26
C PRO A 261 16.29 -22.48 1.90
N GLN A 262 17.31 -21.91 1.24
CA GLN A 262 18.73 -22.18 1.58
C GLN A 262 19.12 -21.80 3.01
N LYS A 263 18.73 -20.62 3.48
CA LYS A 263 19.00 -20.14 4.86
C LYS A 263 17.77 -20.19 5.76
N LYS A 264 16.57 -20.20 5.18
CA LYS A 264 15.30 -20.28 5.92
C LYS A 264 14.39 -21.32 5.25
N PRO A 265 13.87 -22.32 5.97
CA PRO A 265 13.05 -23.37 5.37
C PRO A 265 11.70 -22.84 4.91
N PHE A 266 11.01 -23.61 4.06
CA PHE A 266 9.59 -23.34 3.77
C PHE A 266 8.73 -23.49 5.02
N LEU A 267 7.78 -22.57 5.20
CA LEU A 267 6.94 -22.49 6.39
C LEU A 267 5.79 -23.51 6.43
N LYS A 268 5.44 -24.14 5.30
CA LYS A 268 4.37 -25.15 5.21
C LYS A 268 3.05 -24.69 5.85
N GLY A 269 2.67 -23.43 5.65
CA GLY A 269 1.44 -22.83 6.20
C GLY A 269 1.65 -22.01 7.48
N LYS A 270 2.80 -22.15 8.17
CA LYS A 270 3.11 -21.38 9.39
C LYS A 270 3.29 -19.88 9.16
N GLY A 271 3.32 -19.45 7.90
CA GLY A 271 3.27 -18.05 7.50
C GLY A 271 1.86 -17.47 7.47
N TYR A 272 0.81 -18.18 7.89
CA TYR A 272 -0.56 -17.69 7.95
C TYR A 272 -1.10 -17.76 9.38
N ASN A 273 -1.28 -16.60 10.03
CA ASN A 273 -1.67 -16.52 11.45
C ASN A 273 -3.00 -17.25 11.74
N ALA A 274 -4.00 -17.11 10.87
CA ALA A 274 -5.28 -17.79 11.04
C ALA A 274 -5.13 -19.33 11.05
N PHE A 275 -4.34 -19.87 10.10
CA PHE A 275 -4.03 -21.29 10.04
C PHE A 275 -3.26 -21.76 11.28
N CYS A 276 -2.28 -20.98 11.73
CA CYS A 276 -1.51 -21.26 12.95
C CYS A 276 -2.39 -21.33 14.19
N LYS A 277 -3.36 -20.41 14.33
CA LYS A 277 -4.32 -20.43 15.45
C LYS A 277 -5.21 -21.68 15.43
N ILE A 278 -5.69 -22.08 14.26
CA ILE A 278 -6.54 -23.27 14.10
C ILE A 278 -5.75 -24.56 14.39
N THR A 279 -4.49 -24.61 13.96
CA THR A 279 -3.62 -25.78 14.12
C THR A 279 -2.78 -25.76 15.40
N ASN A 280 -2.97 -24.75 16.25
CA ASN A 280 -2.17 -24.50 17.46
C ASN A 280 -0.65 -24.49 17.21
N GLN A 281 -0.23 -23.96 16.07
CA GLN A 281 1.19 -23.83 15.69
C GLN A 281 1.71 -22.41 15.93
N LYS A 282 3.03 -22.28 16.12
CA LYS A 282 3.69 -20.97 16.22
C LYS A 282 3.67 -20.26 14.86
N TYR A 283 3.13 -19.04 14.82
CA TYR A 283 3.15 -18.18 13.65
C TYR A 283 4.56 -17.62 13.40
N HIS A 284 4.99 -17.64 12.14
CA HIS A 284 6.25 -17.09 11.66
C HIS A 284 6.00 -15.97 10.66
N ASP A 285 6.58 -14.79 10.90
CA ASP A 285 6.47 -13.64 10.00
C ASP A 285 7.79 -13.40 9.28
N TYR A 286 7.92 -13.97 8.09
CA TYR A 286 9.14 -13.82 7.30
C TYR A 286 9.42 -12.38 6.85
N ASN A 287 8.44 -11.46 6.86
CA ASN A 287 8.77 -10.05 6.66
C ASN A 287 9.66 -9.52 7.78
N LEU A 288 9.49 -10.00 9.01
CA LEU A 288 10.28 -9.57 10.16
C LEU A 288 11.54 -10.44 10.34
N GLU A 289 11.41 -11.76 10.16
CA GLU A 289 12.52 -12.70 10.37
C GLU A 289 13.62 -12.59 9.31
N LEU A 290 13.30 -12.17 8.09
CA LEU A 290 14.27 -12.00 7.02
C LEU A 290 14.99 -10.64 7.09
N TYR A 291 14.43 -9.65 7.80
CA TYR A 291 15.07 -8.34 7.95
C TYR A 291 16.51 -8.42 8.47
N PRO A 292 16.82 -9.12 9.59
CA PRO A 292 18.20 -9.25 10.07
C PRO A 292 19.10 -10.08 9.15
N VAL A 293 18.52 -10.92 8.28
CA VAL A 293 19.29 -11.74 7.32
C VAL A 293 19.70 -10.89 6.12
N ILE A 294 18.82 -10.01 5.65
CA ILE A 294 19.04 -9.13 4.49
C ILE A 294 19.82 -7.87 4.90
N PHE A 295 19.59 -7.35 6.10
CA PHE A 295 20.17 -6.10 6.61
C PHE A 295 20.87 -6.31 7.96
N PRO A 296 21.94 -7.12 8.02
CA PRO A 296 22.60 -7.48 9.28
C PRO A 296 23.17 -6.25 10.01
N ASP A 297 23.77 -5.30 9.30
CA ASP A 297 24.36 -4.10 9.91
C ASP A 297 23.32 -3.26 10.66
N TYR A 298 22.14 -3.08 10.07
CA TYR A 298 21.04 -2.36 10.70
C TYR A 298 20.48 -3.13 11.89
N ALA A 299 20.31 -4.45 11.76
CA ALA A 299 19.84 -5.28 12.86
C ALA A 299 20.80 -5.30 14.05
N ASN A 300 22.12 -5.34 13.79
CA ASN A 300 23.17 -5.27 14.81
C ASN A 300 23.17 -3.91 15.54
N GLN A 301 22.75 -2.84 14.87
CA GLN A 301 22.53 -1.52 15.50
C GLN A 301 21.22 -1.46 16.31
N GLY A 302 20.51 -2.57 16.48
CA GLY A 302 19.23 -2.64 17.17
C GLY A 302 18.04 -2.10 16.36
N ILE A 303 18.25 -1.76 15.08
CA ILE A 303 17.18 -1.29 14.21
C ILE A 303 16.32 -2.50 13.83
N LYS A 304 15.04 -2.43 14.19
CA LYS A 304 14.04 -3.44 13.83
C LYS A 304 13.29 -2.93 12.60
N GLY A 305 13.22 -3.75 11.55
CA GLY A 305 12.49 -3.42 10.32
C GLY A 305 11.71 -4.61 9.78
N SER A 306 11.16 -4.42 8.57
CA SER A 306 10.45 -5.44 7.82
C SER A 306 10.89 -5.41 6.36
N VAL A 307 11.08 -6.57 5.76
CA VAL A 307 11.38 -6.74 4.34
C VAL A 307 10.12 -7.15 3.58
N ASN A 308 9.34 -6.15 3.19
CA ASN A 308 8.19 -6.42 2.35
C ASN A 308 8.64 -6.80 0.94
N SER A 309 7.96 -7.77 0.36
CA SER A 309 8.21 -8.25 -0.99
C SER A 309 6.90 -8.35 -1.77
N ALA A 310 6.97 -8.75 -3.04
CA ALA A 310 5.81 -8.90 -3.90
C ALA A 310 4.80 -9.90 -3.32
N HIS A 311 3.52 -9.70 -3.64
CA HIS A 311 2.43 -10.40 -2.97
C HIS A 311 2.52 -11.94 -3.02
N PHE A 312 3.10 -12.50 -4.08
CA PHE A 312 3.26 -13.94 -4.30
C PHE A 312 4.38 -14.56 -3.45
N MET A 313 5.29 -13.76 -2.89
CA MET A 313 6.40 -14.26 -2.09
C MET A 313 5.95 -14.86 -0.75
N ARG A 314 4.79 -14.45 -0.22
CA ARG A 314 4.17 -15.13 0.93
C ARG A 314 3.70 -16.55 0.57
N GLY A 315 3.19 -16.76 -0.64
CA GLY A 315 2.88 -18.09 -1.14
C GLY A 315 4.15 -18.93 -1.29
N TYR A 316 5.16 -18.38 -1.98
CA TYR A 316 6.45 -19.04 -2.19
C TYR A 316 7.12 -19.46 -0.87
N SER A 317 7.23 -18.56 0.10
CA SER A 317 7.84 -18.85 1.41
C SER A 317 7.14 -19.97 2.19
N ASN A 318 5.87 -20.26 1.89
CA ASN A 318 5.13 -21.35 2.54
C ASN A 318 5.22 -22.66 1.77
N PHE A 319 5.10 -22.61 0.44
CA PHE A 319 4.86 -23.81 -0.38
C PHE A 319 5.73 -23.90 -1.64
N GLY A 320 6.80 -23.10 -1.75
CA GLY A 320 7.68 -23.05 -2.93
C GLY A 320 6.92 -22.71 -4.21
N ASN A 321 7.21 -23.44 -5.30
CA ASN A 321 6.57 -23.21 -6.59
C ASN A 321 5.05 -23.43 -6.56
N LEU A 322 4.55 -24.40 -5.77
CA LEU A 322 3.11 -24.55 -5.57
C LEU A 322 2.49 -23.27 -4.98
N GLY A 323 3.21 -22.61 -4.09
CA GLY A 323 2.83 -21.33 -3.51
C GLY A 323 2.77 -20.18 -4.53
N LEU A 324 3.66 -20.19 -5.53
CA LEU A 324 3.60 -19.25 -6.67
C LEU A 324 2.34 -19.49 -7.50
N PHE A 325 2.06 -20.74 -7.85
CA PHE A 325 0.86 -21.12 -8.61
C PHE A 325 -0.43 -20.72 -7.87
N LEU A 326 -0.54 -21.02 -6.57
CA LEU A 326 -1.69 -20.63 -5.75
C LEU A 326 -1.84 -19.11 -5.65
N SER A 327 -0.73 -18.37 -5.53
CA SER A 327 -0.76 -16.91 -5.51
C SER A 327 -1.22 -16.32 -6.85
N ALA A 328 -0.83 -16.95 -7.96
CA ALA A 328 -1.26 -16.58 -9.30
C ALA A 328 -2.77 -16.78 -9.47
N ILE A 329 -3.33 -17.90 -8.99
CA ILE A 329 -4.78 -18.15 -8.97
C ILE A 329 -5.50 -17.09 -8.15
N MET A 330 -5.03 -16.81 -6.93
CA MET A 330 -5.66 -15.84 -6.04
C MET A 330 -5.68 -14.43 -6.65
N LEU A 331 -4.59 -13.99 -7.29
CA LEU A 331 -4.57 -12.70 -7.97
C LEU A 331 -5.50 -12.69 -9.19
N ALA A 332 -5.50 -13.73 -10.01
CA ALA A 332 -6.38 -13.84 -11.17
C ALA A 332 -7.86 -13.75 -10.77
N LEU A 333 -8.27 -14.50 -9.73
CA LEU A 333 -9.60 -14.41 -9.14
C LEU A 333 -9.92 -13.00 -8.68
N MET A 334 -9.00 -12.35 -7.94
CA MET A 334 -9.19 -10.99 -7.45
C MET A 334 -9.40 -9.99 -8.60
N LEU A 335 -8.57 -10.03 -9.65
CA LEU A 335 -8.71 -9.12 -10.78
C LEU A 335 -10.00 -9.38 -11.58
N SER A 336 -10.44 -10.63 -11.68
CA SER A 336 -11.74 -10.97 -12.26
C SER A 336 -12.91 -10.43 -11.41
N VAL A 337 -12.85 -10.53 -10.08
CA VAL A 337 -13.84 -9.91 -9.19
C VAL A 337 -13.89 -8.40 -9.39
N LEU A 338 -12.73 -7.74 -9.49
CA LEU A 338 -12.69 -6.30 -9.78
C LEU A 338 -13.34 -5.96 -11.13
N ASN A 339 -13.09 -6.76 -12.18
CA ASN A 339 -13.73 -6.55 -13.48
C ASN A 339 -15.26 -6.62 -13.38
N ILE A 340 -15.81 -7.54 -12.57
CA ILE A 340 -17.24 -7.67 -12.32
C ILE A 340 -17.77 -6.45 -11.55
N VAL A 341 -17.15 -6.11 -10.41
CA VAL A 341 -17.58 -4.98 -9.55
C VAL A 341 -17.60 -3.67 -10.33
N PHE A 342 -16.58 -3.43 -11.13
CA PHE A 342 -16.41 -2.19 -11.86
C PHE A 342 -16.94 -2.22 -13.30
N GLN A 343 -17.60 -3.30 -13.75
CA GLN A 343 -17.96 -3.49 -15.17
C GLN A 343 -18.68 -2.27 -15.79
N SER A 344 -19.68 -1.73 -15.09
CA SER A 344 -20.50 -0.60 -15.54
C SER A 344 -19.96 0.78 -15.17
N SER A 345 -18.71 0.86 -14.72
CA SER A 345 -18.09 2.13 -14.32
C SER A 345 -17.13 2.67 -15.38
N ASN A 346 -17.01 4.00 -15.41
CA ASN A 346 -16.07 4.66 -16.31
C ASN A 346 -14.60 4.32 -15.94
N GLN A 347 -13.71 4.45 -16.93
CA GLN A 347 -12.30 4.12 -16.75
C GLN A 347 -11.62 4.97 -15.66
N THR A 348 -12.09 6.21 -15.48
CA THR A 348 -11.56 7.12 -14.45
C THR A 348 -11.77 6.53 -13.05
N MET A 349 -13.00 6.14 -12.69
CA MET A 349 -13.31 5.57 -11.38
C MET A 349 -12.60 4.24 -11.13
N LYS A 350 -12.53 3.38 -12.15
CA LYS A 350 -11.74 2.13 -12.10
C LYS A 350 -10.32 2.38 -11.64
N LEU A 351 -9.64 3.34 -12.28
CA LEU A 351 -8.23 3.61 -12.02
C LEU A 351 -8.02 4.37 -10.70
N CYS A 352 -8.86 5.36 -10.38
CA CYS A 352 -8.68 6.16 -9.15
C CYS A 352 -8.68 5.32 -7.88
N ILE A 353 -9.51 4.27 -7.84
CA ILE A 353 -9.67 3.42 -6.65
C ILE A 353 -8.64 2.30 -6.62
N ASN A 354 -8.29 1.72 -7.77
CA ASN A 354 -7.53 0.47 -7.82
C ASN A 354 -6.06 0.63 -8.23
N LEU A 355 -5.66 1.72 -8.89
CA LEU A 355 -4.29 1.88 -9.38
C LEU A 355 -3.28 1.76 -8.23
N PHE A 356 -3.47 2.53 -7.16
CA PHE A 356 -2.55 2.52 -6.03
C PHE A 356 -2.49 1.18 -5.29
N PRO A 357 -3.61 0.54 -4.90
CA PRO A 357 -3.57 -0.80 -4.31
C PRO A 357 -2.91 -1.87 -5.21
N ILE A 358 -3.10 -1.81 -6.53
CA ILE A 358 -2.45 -2.74 -7.46
C ILE A 358 -0.94 -2.51 -7.47
N PHE A 359 -0.47 -1.26 -7.48
CA PHE A 359 0.96 -0.96 -7.35
C PHE A 359 1.56 -1.47 -6.04
N LEU A 360 0.81 -1.44 -4.94
CA LEU A 360 1.26 -1.98 -3.65
C LEU A 360 1.49 -3.50 -3.67
N LEU A 361 0.97 -4.24 -4.65
CA LEU A 361 1.25 -5.69 -4.80
C LEU A 361 2.72 -6.00 -5.10
N SER A 362 3.51 -5.00 -5.50
CA SER A 362 4.98 -5.11 -5.62
C SER A 362 5.70 -5.19 -4.26
N SER A 363 5.03 -4.80 -3.17
CA SER A 363 5.67 -4.61 -1.86
C SER A 363 4.73 -4.96 -0.69
N GLY A 364 3.77 -5.85 -0.91
CA GLY A 364 2.85 -6.30 0.14
C GLY A 364 2.04 -7.52 -0.28
N SER A 365 1.64 -8.34 0.70
CA SER A 365 0.78 -9.49 0.43
C SER A 365 -0.63 -9.07 0.04
N LEU A 366 -1.26 -9.83 -0.86
CA LEU A 366 -2.60 -9.56 -1.35
C LEU A 366 -3.61 -9.49 -0.19
N SER A 367 -3.54 -10.44 0.74
CA SER A 367 -4.37 -10.44 1.95
C SER A 367 -4.19 -9.19 2.82
N THR A 368 -2.95 -8.75 3.01
CA THR A 368 -2.65 -7.55 3.79
C THR A 368 -3.26 -6.32 3.13
N ILE A 369 -3.11 -6.18 1.81
CA ILE A 369 -3.64 -5.05 1.04
C ILE A 369 -5.17 -5.04 1.01
N LEU A 370 -5.81 -6.20 0.84
CA LEU A 370 -7.26 -6.35 0.84
C LEU A 370 -7.90 -6.01 2.18
N PHE A 371 -7.36 -6.55 3.27
CA PHE A 371 -7.91 -6.35 4.60
C PHE A 371 -7.27 -5.12 5.25
N SER A 372 -6.14 -5.27 5.94
CA SER A 372 -5.51 -4.15 6.68
C SER A 372 -5.07 -2.96 5.81
N GLY A 373 -4.94 -3.13 4.50
CA GLY A 373 -4.64 -2.11 3.51
C GLY A 373 -5.86 -1.34 3.02
N GLY A 374 -7.08 -1.73 3.42
CA GLY A 374 -8.32 -1.02 3.12
C GLY A 374 -8.88 -1.25 1.72
N TRP A 375 -8.20 -2.00 0.85
CA TRP A 375 -8.64 -2.14 -0.54
C TRP A 375 -9.98 -2.86 -0.67
N GLY A 376 -10.21 -3.92 0.12
CA GLY A 376 -11.50 -4.61 0.16
C GLY A 376 -12.64 -3.69 0.60
N LEU A 377 -12.40 -2.85 1.61
CA LEU A 377 -13.38 -1.86 2.06
C LEU A 377 -13.62 -0.77 1.00
N LEU A 378 -12.58 -0.32 0.28
CA LEU A 378 -12.75 0.60 -0.85
C LEU A 378 -13.63 0.01 -1.95
N ILE A 379 -13.44 -1.27 -2.29
CA ILE A 379 -14.24 -1.97 -3.30
C ILE A 379 -15.70 -2.09 -2.83
N LEU A 380 -15.92 -2.41 -1.56
CA LEU A 380 -17.26 -2.47 -0.96
C LEU A 380 -17.95 -1.10 -0.98
N LEU A 381 -17.25 -0.05 -0.54
CA LEU A 381 -17.74 1.33 -0.57
C LEU A 381 -18.07 1.75 -2.01
N PHE A 382 -17.21 1.43 -2.98
CA PHE A 382 -17.51 1.67 -4.38
C PHE A 382 -18.79 0.98 -4.82
N TRP A 383 -18.99 -0.29 -4.47
CA TRP A 383 -20.20 -1.02 -4.83
C TRP A 383 -21.46 -0.39 -4.21
N ILE A 384 -21.40 0.06 -2.96
CA ILE A 384 -22.50 0.76 -2.28
C ILE A 384 -22.87 2.08 -2.98
N PHE A 385 -21.87 2.85 -3.43
CA PHE A 385 -22.06 4.17 -4.06
C PHE A 385 -22.00 4.12 -5.59
N LYS A 386 -22.07 2.92 -6.17
CA LYS A 386 -21.85 2.68 -7.60
C LYS A 386 -22.72 3.60 -8.46
N ASN A 387 -24.02 3.66 -8.18
CA ASN A 387 -24.97 4.46 -8.95
C ASN A 387 -24.60 5.95 -8.96
N ASP A 388 -24.29 6.54 -7.81
CA ASP A 388 -23.90 7.95 -7.70
C ASP A 388 -22.62 8.29 -8.48
N LEU A 389 -21.69 7.33 -8.55
CA LEU A 389 -20.39 7.49 -9.20
C LEU A 389 -20.43 7.19 -10.71
N THR A 390 -21.43 6.43 -11.18
CA THR A 390 -21.55 6.03 -12.59
C THR A 390 -22.54 6.88 -13.38
N THR A 391 -23.64 7.37 -12.80
CA THR A 391 -24.71 8.04 -13.56
C THR A 391 -24.54 9.55 -13.74
N ASN A 392 -23.65 10.21 -12.99
CA ASN A 392 -23.62 11.68 -12.90
C ASN A 392 -22.42 12.38 -13.58
N HIS A 393 -21.56 11.66 -14.33
CA HIS A 393 -20.25 12.20 -14.76
C HIS A 393 -19.83 11.95 -16.21
N GLU A 394 -20.81 11.69 -17.09
CA GLU A 394 -20.62 11.88 -18.54
C GLU A 394 -20.73 13.36 -18.90
#